data_AF-A0A9Q1M1W3-F1
#
_entry.id   AF-A0A9Q1M1W3-F1
#
_cell.length_a   1.000
_cell.length_b   1.000
_cell.length_c   1.000
_cell.angle_alpha   90.00
_cell.angle_beta   90.00
_cell.angle_gamma   90.00
#
_symmetry.space_group_name_H-M   'P 1'
#
loop_
_entity.id
_entity.type
_entity.pdbx_description
1 polymer ?
#
loop_
_entity_poly.entity_id
_entity_poly.type
_entity_poly.pdbx_seq_one_letter_code
_entity_poly.pdbx_strand_id
1 'polypeptide(L)'
;MCAFGVADAHVQGGMIGDLSFMLPEFLQSFLVGGAASGALTSSLRLITKAAFAIQRTVFERVQVFLFFSVSTLFELLCVLLYAFVFPKLPIVKYYRAKAASEGSKTVASDLAAGGIYKQEGSETKQNGANAVDLVLTSLQNGHAPQHVERLNNKELLLQNIDYAIDLFLIYALTLSIFPGFLSEDTGSHSLGSWYALVLIAMYNVWDLIGRYIPLFKCLKLESRKGLMLVILLRFLLVPAFYFTAKYGDQGWMIMLTSFLGLSNGHLTVCVLTSAPKGYKGPEQNALGNLLVMFLLGGIFAGVTLDWLWLIGKGW
;
A
#
# COMPACT_ATOMS: atom_id res chain seq x y z
N MET A 1 12.80 5.96 14.72
CA MET A 1 12.05 6.00 13.44
C MET A 1 12.09 4.66 12.71
N CYS A 2 13.23 3.98 12.59
CA CYS A 2 13.33 2.70 11.87
C CYS A 2 12.37 1.62 12.40
N ALA A 3 12.24 1.47 13.72
CA ALA A 3 11.32 0.49 14.33
C ALA A 3 9.84 0.74 13.93
N PHE A 4 9.41 2.01 13.89
CA PHE A 4 8.06 2.37 13.45
C PHE A 4 7.85 2.09 11.96
N GLY A 5 8.87 2.33 11.12
CA GLY A 5 8.80 1.99 9.69
C GLY A 5 8.68 0.48 9.43
N VAL A 6 9.41 -0.34 10.20
CA VAL A 6 9.28 -1.81 10.10
C VAL A 6 7.92 -2.29 10.59
N ALA A 7 7.38 -1.70 11.66
CA ALA A 7 6.05 -2.03 12.17
C ALA A 7 4.96 -1.66 11.15
N ASP A 8 5.03 -0.45 10.58
CA ASP A 8 4.12 0.02 9.53
C ASP A 8 4.17 -0.90 8.30
N ALA A 9 5.38 -1.26 7.85
CA ALA A 9 5.58 -2.20 6.75
C ALA A 9 4.91 -3.57 6.99
N HIS A 10 5.03 -4.12 8.21
CA HIS A 10 4.40 -5.40 8.55
C HIS A 10 2.88 -5.30 8.59
N VAL A 11 2.35 -4.23 9.19
CA VAL A 11 0.90 -4.01 9.27
C VAL A 11 0.32 -3.78 7.88
N GLN A 12 0.95 -2.91 7.08
CA GLN A 12 0.52 -2.61 5.71
C GLN A 12 0.56 -3.85 4.82
N GLY A 13 1.63 -4.64 4.89
CA GLY A 13 1.77 -5.92 4.20
C GLY A 13 0.62 -6.87 4.57
N GLY A 14 0.46 -7.15 5.87
CA GLY A 14 -0.56 -8.06 6.37
C GLY A 14 -1.99 -7.62 6.01
N MET A 15 -2.30 -6.32 6.06
CA MET A 15 -3.61 -5.80 5.67
C MET A 15 -3.84 -5.95 4.18
N ILE A 16 -2.88 -5.57 3.33
CA ILE A 16 -3.01 -5.70 1.88
C ILE A 16 -3.12 -7.18 1.48
N GLY A 17 -2.36 -8.07 2.12
CA GLY A 17 -2.47 -9.52 1.97
C GLY A 17 -3.88 -10.03 2.32
N ASP A 18 -4.40 -9.73 3.52
CA ASP A 18 -5.73 -10.19 3.96
C ASP A 18 -6.84 -9.66 3.04
N LEU A 19 -6.72 -8.42 2.58
CA LEU A 19 -7.71 -7.80 1.68
C LEU A 19 -7.58 -8.26 0.22
N SER A 20 -6.40 -8.73 -0.20
CA SER A 20 -6.15 -9.15 -1.60
C SER A 20 -6.94 -10.38 -2.00
N PHE A 21 -7.30 -11.26 -1.06
CA PHE A 21 -8.15 -12.42 -1.35
C PHE A 21 -9.65 -12.17 -1.19
N MET A 22 -10.01 -10.98 -0.70
CA MET A 22 -11.39 -10.53 -0.65
C MET A 22 -11.76 -9.79 -1.95
N LEU A 23 -12.71 -8.87 -1.87
CA LEU A 23 -13.11 -8.02 -2.97
C LEU A 23 -12.08 -6.89 -3.22
N PRO A 24 -11.76 -6.57 -4.49
CA PRO A 24 -10.91 -5.43 -4.85
C PRO A 24 -11.38 -4.10 -4.25
N GLU A 25 -12.69 -3.95 -4.02
CA GLU A 25 -13.31 -2.78 -3.41
C GLU A 25 -12.88 -2.58 -1.95
N PHE A 26 -12.64 -3.66 -1.19
CA PHE A 26 -12.13 -3.55 0.18
C PHE A 26 -10.67 -3.10 0.19
N LEU A 27 -9.84 -3.70 -0.67
CA LEU A 27 -8.45 -3.30 -0.83
C LEU A 27 -8.36 -1.82 -1.27
N GLN A 28 -9.17 -1.42 -2.25
CA GLN A 28 -9.23 -0.03 -2.68
C GLN A 28 -9.69 0.91 -1.57
N SER A 29 -10.71 0.54 -0.79
CA SER A 29 -11.20 1.35 0.34
C SER A 29 -10.12 1.54 1.41
N PHE A 30 -9.33 0.50 1.69
CA PHE A 30 -8.18 0.59 2.59
C PHE A 30 -7.10 1.55 2.05
N LEU A 31 -6.75 1.42 0.77
CA LEU A 31 -5.76 2.29 0.11
C LEU A 31 -6.20 3.76 0.08
N VAL A 32 -7.50 4.01 -0.16
CA VAL A 32 -8.12 5.33 -0.12
C VAL A 32 -8.09 5.90 1.31
N GLY A 33 -8.40 5.09 2.32
CA GLY A 33 -8.32 5.49 3.73
C GLY A 33 -6.93 5.98 4.12
N GLY A 34 -5.88 5.29 3.65
CA GLY A 34 -4.49 5.72 3.82
C GLY A 34 -4.19 7.10 3.22
N ALA A 35 -4.62 7.36 1.98
CA ALA A 35 -4.44 8.67 1.35
C ALA A 35 -5.29 9.77 1.99
N ALA A 36 -6.50 9.43 2.45
CA ALA A 36 -7.36 10.37 3.15
C ALA A 36 -6.71 10.87 4.43
N SER A 37 -6.03 9.99 5.18
CA SER A 37 -5.24 10.37 6.35
C SER A 37 -4.12 11.37 6.01
N GLY A 38 -3.39 11.13 4.90
CA GLY A 38 -2.34 12.03 4.41
C GLY A 38 -2.87 13.41 3.99
N ALA A 39 -4.00 13.44 3.28
CA ALA A 39 -4.66 14.68 2.87
C ALA A 39 -5.19 15.47 4.08
N LEU A 40 -5.81 14.79 5.04
CA LEU A 40 -6.31 15.40 6.28
C LEU A 40 -5.16 15.98 7.11
N THR A 41 -4.07 15.25 7.28
CA THR A 41 -2.89 15.71 8.03
C THR A 41 -2.24 16.93 7.37
N SER A 42 -2.16 16.94 6.04
CA SER A 42 -1.61 18.08 5.29
C SER A 42 -2.51 19.32 5.39
N SER A 43 -3.83 19.13 5.30
CA SER A 43 -4.82 20.19 5.47
C SER A 43 -4.77 20.78 6.88
N LEU A 44 -4.69 19.93 7.91
CA LEU A 44 -4.55 20.34 9.29
C LEU A 44 -3.25 21.15 9.49
N ARG A 45 -2.14 20.75 8.86
CA ARG A 45 -0.88 21.50 8.91
C ARG A 45 -1.02 22.91 8.31
N LEU A 46 -1.72 23.05 7.19
CA LEU A 46 -2.00 24.36 6.59
C LEU A 46 -2.86 25.25 7.50
N ILE A 47 -3.96 24.69 8.01
CA ILE A 47 -4.88 25.41 8.93
C ILE A 47 -4.15 25.82 10.20
N THR A 48 -3.37 24.91 10.79
CA THR A 48 -2.56 25.17 11.99
C THR A 48 -1.61 26.33 11.73
N LYS A 49 -0.85 26.30 10.63
CA LYS A 49 0.05 27.41 10.31
C LYS A 49 -0.68 28.74 10.11
N ALA A 50 -1.90 28.73 9.57
CA ALA A 50 -2.70 29.94 9.36
C ALA A 50 -3.22 30.50 10.68
N ALA A 51 -3.70 29.62 11.56
CA ALA A 51 -4.24 29.98 12.86
C ALA A 51 -3.14 30.46 13.84
N PHE A 52 -1.98 29.79 13.88
CA PHE A 52 -0.91 30.08 14.83
C PHE A 52 0.06 31.19 14.37
N ALA A 53 -0.11 31.75 13.18
CA ALA A 53 0.53 33.01 12.83
C ALA A 53 0.07 34.18 13.74
N ILE A 54 -1.01 34.01 14.52
CA ILE A 54 -1.71 35.08 15.23
C ILE A 54 -1.49 35.07 16.77
N GLN A 55 -0.94 33.99 17.38
CA GLN A 55 -0.81 33.94 18.85
C GLN A 55 0.40 33.13 19.36
N ARG A 56 1.24 33.74 20.23
CA ARG A 56 2.38 33.08 20.88
C ARG A 56 2.08 32.65 22.33
N THR A 57 2.30 31.35 22.53
CA THR A 57 2.95 30.67 23.68
C THR A 57 2.41 30.86 25.10
N VAL A 58 1.54 29.92 25.52
CA VAL A 58 1.59 29.12 26.78
C VAL A 58 0.86 27.76 26.57
N PHE A 59 -0.02 27.64 25.56
CA PHE A 59 -0.90 26.48 25.32
C PHE A 59 -0.33 25.28 24.53
N GLU A 60 0.88 25.39 23.96
CA GLU A 60 1.40 24.41 22.99
C GLU A 60 1.61 23.01 23.58
N ARG A 61 2.12 22.90 24.82
CA ARG A 61 2.35 21.58 25.45
C ARG A 61 1.06 20.84 25.72
N VAL A 62 0.05 21.54 26.26
CA VAL A 62 -1.28 20.95 26.54
C VAL A 62 -1.97 20.53 25.23
N GLN A 63 -1.85 21.34 24.17
CA GLN A 63 -2.41 21.01 22.86
C GLN A 63 -1.75 19.77 22.24
N VAL A 64 -0.41 19.63 22.36
CA VAL A 64 0.31 18.45 21.88
C VAL A 64 -0.12 17.20 22.65
N PHE A 65 -0.21 17.25 23.98
CA PHE A 65 -0.69 16.11 24.78
C PHE A 65 -2.15 15.74 24.47
N LEU A 66 -3.03 16.74 24.28
CA LEU A 66 -4.42 16.50 23.88
C LEU A 66 -4.52 15.86 22.50
N PHE A 67 -3.76 16.36 21.51
CA PHE A 67 -3.71 15.79 20.17
C PHE A 67 -3.27 14.33 20.20
N PHE A 68 -2.15 14.03 20.86
CA PHE A 68 -1.67 12.64 20.99
C PHE A 68 -2.66 11.75 21.73
N SER A 69 -3.32 12.26 22.77
CA SER A 69 -4.32 11.49 23.52
C SER A 69 -5.54 11.15 22.64
N VAL A 70 -6.08 12.13 21.92
CA VAL A 70 -7.22 11.92 21.01
C VAL A 70 -6.85 10.99 19.85
N SER A 71 -5.67 11.17 19.24
CA SER A 71 -5.16 10.27 18.20
C SER A 71 -5.01 8.84 18.71
N THR A 72 -4.43 8.64 19.91
CA THR A 72 -4.26 7.31 20.51
C THR A 72 -5.62 6.65 20.78
N LEU A 73 -6.60 7.39 21.29
CA LEU A 73 -7.96 6.86 21.52
C LEU A 73 -8.65 6.47 20.21
N PHE A 74 -8.49 7.29 19.17
CA PHE A 74 -9.05 7.01 17.85
C PHE A 74 -8.39 5.79 17.21
N GLU A 75 -7.07 5.67 17.27
CA GLU A 75 -6.33 4.49 16.80
C GLU A 75 -6.73 3.23 17.57
N LEU A 76 -6.85 3.30 18.90
CA LEU A 76 -7.32 2.19 19.71
C LEU A 76 -8.73 1.77 19.30
N LEU A 77 -9.63 2.72 19.06
CA LEU A 77 -10.96 2.43 18.56
C LEU A 77 -10.92 1.75 17.19
N CYS A 78 -10.09 2.22 16.25
CA CYS A 78 -9.90 1.58 14.95
C CYS A 78 -9.40 0.14 15.09
N VAL A 79 -8.43 -0.12 15.97
CA VAL A 79 -7.90 -1.45 16.25
C VAL A 79 -8.99 -2.34 16.87
N LEU A 80 -9.78 -1.83 17.81
CA LEU A 80 -10.88 -2.58 18.43
C LEU A 80 -11.97 -2.92 17.41
N LEU A 81 -12.34 -1.98 16.53
CA LEU A 81 -13.28 -2.23 15.43
C LEU A 81 -12.74 -3.29 14.47
N TYR A 82 -11.46 -3.22 14.11
CA TYR A 82 -10.82 -4.21 13.26
C TYR A 82 -10.71 -5.59 13.95
N ALA A 83 -10.44 -5.66 15.25
CA ALA A 83 -10.29 -6.92 15.97
C ALA A 83 -11.63 -7.60 16.26
N PHE A 84 -12.65 -6.82 16.65
CA PHE A 84 -13.91 -7.38 17.18
C PHE A 84 -15.09 -7.29 16.22
N VAL A 85 -15.15 -6.28 15.35
CA VAL A 85 -16.29 -6.05 14.45
C VAL A 85 -16.01 -6.62 13.06
N PHE A 86 -14.85 -6.31 12.47
CA PHE A 86 -14.51 -6.73 11.11
C PHE A 86 -14.59 -8.25 10.87
N PRO A 87 -14.07 -9.15 11.75
CA PRO A 87 -14.16 -10.61 11.56
C PRO A 87 -15.59 -11.15 11.69
N LYS A 88 -16.50 -10.39 12.32
CA LYS A 88 -17.89 -10.82 12.53
C LYS A 88 -18.77 -10.53 11.32
N LEU A 89 -18.34 -9.68 10.39
CA LEU A 89 -19.10 -9.34 9.19
C LEU A 89 -19.35 -10.59 8.33
N PRO A 90 -20.58 -10.82 7.83
CA PRO A 90 -20.91 -12.01 7.05
C PRO A 90 -20.03 -12.19 5.81
N ILE A 91 -19.71 -11.08 5.13
CA ILE A 91 -18.87 -11.08 3.94
C ILE A 91 -17.42 -11.51 4.25
N VAL A 92 -16.87 -11.04 5.38
CA VAL A 92 -15.52 -11.41 5.82
C VAL A 92 -15.48 -12.89 6.21
N LYS A 93 -16.51 -13.39 6.91
CA LYS A 93 -16.64 -14.83 7.22
C LYS A 93 -16.68 -15.68 5.96
N TYR A 94 -17.43 -15.25 4.94
CA TYR A 94 -17.51 -15.94 3.66
C TYR A 94 -16.13 -16.04 2.98
N TYR A 95 -15.41 -14.93 2.83
CA TYR A 95 -14.09 -14.94 2.18
C TYR A 95 -13.04 -15.71 2.99
N ARG A 96 -13.06 -15.62 4.32
CA ARG A 96 -12.16 -16.42 5.18
C ARG A 96 -12.47 -17.91 5.12
N ALA A 97 -13.75 -18.30 5.09
CA ALA A 97 -14.14 -19.69 4.91
C ALA A 97 -13.74 -20.22 3.52
N LYS A 98 -13.91 -19.40 2.48
CA LYS A 98 -13.44 -19.72 1.12
C LYS A 98 -11.93 -19.93 1.09
N ALA A 99 -11.14 -19.00 1.63
CA ALA A 99 -9.69 -19.12 1.70
C ALA A 99 -9.25 -20.36 2.52
N ALA A 100 -9.96 -20.69 3.61
CA ALA A 100 -9.69 -21.89 4.40
C ALA A 100 -9.98 -23.20 3.63
N SER A 101 -11.03 -23.20 2.80
CA SER A 101 -11.34 -24.33 1.91
C SER A 101 -10.29 -24.51 0.80
N GLU A 102 -9.62 -23.42 0.40
CA GLU A 102 -8.54 -23.40 -0.59
C GLU A 102 -7.14 -23.64 0.03
N GLY A 103 -7.06 -23.91 1.33
CA GLY A 103 -5.82 -24.33 2.01
C GLY A 103 -5.22 -23.34 3.01
N SER A 104 -5.84 -22.18 3.29
CA SER A 104 -5.43 -21.27 4.37
C SER A 104 -5.97 -21.76 5.72
N LYS A 105 -5.48 -22.91 6.21
CA LYS A 105 -5.97 -23.49 7.48
C LYS A 105 -5.22 -22.98 8.72
N THR A 106 -3.95 -22.63 8.59
CA THR A 106 -3.12 -22.06 9.68
C THR A 106 -2.00 -21.15 9.15
N VAL A 107 -1.50 -20.25 10.00
CA VAL A 107 -0.27 -19.47 9.75
C VAL A 107 0.91 -20.39 9.40
N ALA A 108 1.00 -21.57 10.03
CA ALA A 108 2.02 -22.57 9.72
C ALA A 108 1.87 -23.16 8.31
N SER A 109 0.65 -23.39 7.81
CA SER A 109 0.43 -23.83 6.43
C SER A 109 0.74 -22.74 5.40
N ASP A 110 0.54 -21.46 5.74
CA ASP A 110 0.92 -20.34 4.87
C ASP A 110 2.43 -20.07 4.89
N LEU A 111 3.12 -20.26 6.03
CA LEU A 111 4.59 -20.20 6.13
C LEU A 111 5.28 -21.39 5.45
N ALA A 112 4.74 -22.60 5.57
CA ALA A 112 5.25 -23.79 4.89
C ALA A 112 5.08 -23.66 3.36
N ALA A 113 3.94 -23.17 2.90
CA ALA A 113 3.72 -22.85 1.48
C ALA A 113 4.60 -21.69 0.98
N GLY A 114 4.95 -20.75 1.86
CA GLY A 114 5.91 -19.68 1.56
C GLY A 114 7.38 -20.13 1.52
N GLY A 115 7.65 -21.43 1.71
CA GLY A 115 8.99 -22.01 1.67
C GLY A 115 9.86 -21.74 2.90
N ILE A 116 9.27 -21.23 3.99
CA ILE A 116 10.00 -20.87 5.22
C ILE A 116 10.20 -22.07 6.15
N TYR A 117 9.31 -23.06 6.09
CA TYR A 117 9.44 -24.34 6.81
C TYR A 117 9.25 -25.54 5.87
N LYS A 118 10.22 -26.45 5.88
CA LYS A 118 10.08 -27.78 5.28
C LYS A 118 9.35 -28.65 6.30
N GLN A 119 8.16 -29.14 5.95
CA GLN A 119 7.45 -30.12 6.79
C GLN A 119 8.18 -31.46 6.63
N GLU A 120 9.08 -31.78 7.56
CA GLU A 120 9.45 -33.18 7.78
C GLU A 120 8.23 -33.91 8.36
N GLY A 121 7.96 -35.09 7.80
CA GLY A 121 6.73 -35.85 8.02
C GLY A 121 6.42 -36.03 9.50
N SER A 122 5.16 -35.76 9.87
CA SER A 122 4.61 -36.19 11.15
C SER A 122 3.56 -37.25 10.86
N GLU A 123 3.99 -38.49 11.05
CA GLU A 123 3.16 -39.67 11.09
C GLU A 123 2.09 -39.56 12.20
N THR A 124 0.88 -39.86 11.80
CA THR A 124 -0.30 -40.11 12.61
C THR A 124 -0.03 -41.12 13.74
N LYS A 125 -0.41 -40.77 14.98
CA LYS A 125 -0.88 -41.78 15.97
C LYS A 125 -2.22 -41.37 16.61
N GLN A 126 -3.25 -42.01 16.06
CA GLN A 126 -4.46 -42.59 16.68
C GLN A 126 -5.51 -41.69 17.36
N ASN A 127 -6.71 -41.69 16.75
CA ASN A 127 -7.85 -42.43 17.31
C ASN A 127 -8.53 -43.23 16.17
N GLY A 128 -8.37 -44.57 16.22
CA GLY A 128 -8.50 -45.48 15.08
C GLY A 128 -9.90 -46.07 14.77
N ALA A 129 -10.98 -45.52 15.31
CA ALA A 129 -12.33 -46.05 15.05
C ALA A 129 -13.06 -45.30 13.91
N ASN A 130 -12.76 -44.02 13.70
CA ASN A 130 -13.54 -43.16 12.78
C ASN A 130 -12.91 -43.05 11.38
N ALA A 131 -11.66 -43.46 11.23
CA ALA A 131 -10.92 -43.34 9.97
C ALA A 131 -11.34 -44.40 8.94
N VAL A 132 -11.71 -45.60 9.40
CA VAL A 132 -12.10 -46.70 8.50
C VAL A 132 -13.46 -46.40 7.84
N ASP A 133 -14.39 -45.81 8.59
CA ASP A 133 -15.73 -45.45 8.10
C ASP A 133 -15.68 -44.30 7.09
N LEU A 134 -14.80 -43.32 7.32
CA LEU A 134 -14.57 -42.20 6.40
C LEU A 134 -13.88 -42.65 5.09
N VAL A 135 -12.98 -43.63 5.17
CA VAL A 135 -12.31 -44.22 4.00
C VAL A 135 -13.27 -45.08 3.18
N LEU A 136 -14.14 -45.86 3.82
CA LEU A 136 -15.19 -46.61 3.13
C LEU A 136 -16.21 -45.68 2.45
N THR A 137 -16.58 -44.59 3.11
CA THR A 137 -17.51 -43.60 2.53
C THR A 137 -16.91 -42.82 1.35
N SER A 138 -15.58 -42.63 1.34
CA SER A 138 -14.87 -41.93 0.25
C SER A 138 -14.49 -42.86 -0.92
N LEU A 139 -14.40 -44.18 -0.71
CA LEU A 139 -14.31 -45.15 -1.81
C LEU A 139 -15.65 -45.33 -2.53
N GLN A 140 -16.78 -45.08 -1.85
CA GLN A 140 -18.11 -45.18 -2.43
C GLN A 140 -18.53 -43.94 -3.24
N ASN A 141 -17.95 -42.79 -2.92
CA ASN A 141 -18.16 -41.52 -3.63
C ASN A 141 -16.85 -41.15 -4.33
N GLY A 142 -16.68 -41.51 -5.60
CA GLY A 142 -15.45 -41.32 -6.40
C GLY A 142 -14.97 -39.89 -6.64
N HIS A 143 -14.84 -39.07 -5.59
CA HIS A 143 -14.29 -37.73 -5.62
C HIS A 143 -13.06 -37.71 -4.70
N ALA A 144 -11.90 -38.05 -5.26
CA ALA A 144 -10.63 -37.72 -4.65
C ALA A 144 -10.58 -36.19 -4.40
N PRO A 145 -10.18 -35.71 -3.20
CA PRO A 145 -9.97 -34.28 -3.00
C PRO A 145 -8.84 -33.85 -3.93
N GLN A 146 -9.18 -33.06 -4.96
CA GLN A 146 -8.20 -32.42 -5.82
C GLN A 146 -7.33 -31.52 -4.95
N HIS A 147 -6.16 -32.02 -4.57
CA HIS A 147 -5.10 -31.22 -3.99
C HIS A 147 -4.54 -30.35 -5.12
N VAL A 148 -5.25 -29.27 -5.47
CA VAL A 148 -4.82 -28.38 -6.54
C VAL A 148 -3.52 -27.73 -6.09
N GLU A 149 -2.42 -28.14 -6.70
CA GLU A 149 -1.06 -27.69 -6.41
C GLU A 149 -1.02 -26.16 -6.25
N ARG A 150 -0.49 -25.69 -5.12
CA ARG A 150 -0.41 -24.27 -4.76
C ARG A 150 0.91 -23.72 -5.28
N LEU A 151 0.87 -22.56 -5.93
CA LEU A 151 2.10 -21.90 -6.40
C LEU A 151 2.96 -21.47 -5.21
N ASN A 152 4.28 -21.69 -5.32
CA ASN A 152 5.25 -21.19 -4.35
C ASN A 152 5.42 -19.66 -4.51
N ASN A 153 5.86 -18.96 -3.45
CA ASN A 153 6.12 -17.51 -3.46
C ASN A 153 7.04 -17.07 -4.60
N LYS A 154 8.03 -17.90 -4.97
CA LYS A 154 8.95 -17.61 -6.08
C LYS A 154 8.24 -17.67 -7.43
N GLU A 155 7.40 -18.66 -7.66
CA GLU A 155 6.65 -18.83 -8.91
C GLU A 155 5.60 -17.73 -9.04
N LEU A 156 4.92 -17.42 -7.94
CA LEU A 156 3.96 -16.33 -7.83
C LEU A 156 4.61 -14.97 -8.13
N LEU A 157 5.82 -14.73 -7.60
CA LEU A 157 6.59 -13.53 -7.92
C LEU A 157 7.01 -13.51 -9.39
N LEU A 158 7.54 -14.61 -9.93
CA LEU A 158 7.97 -14.69 -11.33
C LEU A 158 6.81 -14.44 -12.30
N GLN A 159 5.61 -14.93 -12.00
CA GLN A 159 4.41 -14.70 -12.82
C GLN A 159 3.85 -13.26 -12.73
N ASN A 160 4.21 -12.51 -11.69
CA ASN A 160 3.73 -11.15 -11.44
C ASN A 160 4.87 -10.14 -11.25
N ILE A 161 6.04 -10.44 -11.84
CA ILE A 161 7.24 -9.61 -11.69
C ILE A 161 7.04 -8.22 -12.33
N ASP A 162 6.20 -8.15 -13.37
CA ASP A 162 5.74 -6.92 -14.00
C ASP A 162 5.06 -6.00 -12.97
N TYR A 163 4.06 -6.52 -12.24
CA TYR A 163 3.36 -5.74 -11.20
C TYR A 163 4.26 -5.37 -10.02
N ALA A 164 5.21 -6.24 -9.66
CA ALA A 164 6.18 -5.97 -8.60
C ALA A 164 7.14 -4.84 -8.99
N ILE A 165 7.68 -4.88 -10.21
CA ILE A 165 8.51 -3.82 -10.78
C ILE A 165 7.70 -2.53 -10.92
N ASP A 166 6.45 -2.61 -11.38
CA ASP A 166 5.55 -1.46 -11.52
C ASP A 166 5.42 -0.69 -10.20
N LEU A 167 5.11 -1.38 -9.09
CA LEU A 167 5.04 -0.73 -7.77
C LEU A 167 6.37 -0.17 -7.30
N PHE A 168 7.46 -0.92 -7.50
CA PHE A 168 8.79 -0.43 -7.16
C PHE A 168 9.10 0.88 -7.89
N LEU A 169 8.87 0.93 -9.21
CA LEU A 169 9.15 2.10 -10.04
C LEU A 169 8.23 3.27 -9.71
N ILE A 170 6.93 3.03 -9.44
CA ILE A 170 5.98 4.07 -9.02
C ILE A 170 6.51 4.80 -7.80
N TYR A 171 6.89 4.04 -6.76
CA TYR A 171 7.30 4.62 -5.47
C TYR A 171 8.74 5.13 -5.48
N ALA A 172 9.65 4.49 -6.22
CA ALA A 172 11.02 4.99 -6.42
C ALA A 172 11.00 6.36 -7.10
N LEU A 173 10.25 6.50 -8.19
CA LEU A 173 10.11 7.78 -8.88
C LEU A 173 9.44 8.82 -7.98
N THR A 174 8.28 8.50 -7.40
CA THR A 174 7.52 9.47 -6.61
C THR A 174 8.35 9.97 -5.43
N LEU A 175 9.01 9.08 -4.69
CA LEU A 175 9.80 9.47 -3.52
C LEU A 175 11.18 10.06 -3.83
N SER A 176 11.68 9.88 -5.06
CA SER A 176 12.86 10.61 -5.53
C SER A 176 12.59 12.09 -5.79
N ILE A 177 11.32 12.50 -5.92
CA ILE A 177 10.92 13.90 -6.21
C ILE A 177 10.22 14.51 -4.99
N PHE A 178 9.31 13.77 -4.37
CA PHE A 178 8.48 14.23 -3.26
C PHE A 178 8.78 13.46 -1.97
N PRO A 179 8.97 14.10 -0.81
CA PRO A 179 8.90 15.54 -0.55
C PRO A 179 10.27 16.27 -0.63
N GLY A 180 11.39 15.54 -0.70
CA GLY A 180 12.73 16.08 -0.47
C GLY A 180 13.13 17.20 -1.43
N PHE A 181 13.29 16.88 -2.72
CA PHE A 181 13.56 17.86 -3.78
C PHE A 181 12.62 19.08 -3.72
N LEU A 182 11.32 18.84 -3.57
CA LEU A 182 10.30 19.92 -3.53
C LEU A 182 10.38 20.81 -2.28
N SER A 183 10.88 20.28 -1.17
CA SER A 183 11.07 21.05 0.07
C SER A 183 12.36 21.86 0.07
N GLU A 184 13.39 21.38 -0.62
CA GLU A 184 14.71 22.02 -0.68
C GLU A 184 14.81 23.05 -1.81
N ASP A 185 13.98 22.95 -2.86
CA ASP A 185 13.94 23.91 -3.96
C ASP A 185 13.20 25.21 -3.62
N THR A 186 13.51 25.78 -2.47
CA THR A 186 12.97 27.05 -1.99
C THR A 186 13.81 28.21 -2.47
N GLY A 187 13.81 28.42 -3.79
CA GLY A 187 14.13 29.72 -4.36
C GLY A 187 13.22 30.84 -3.81
N SER A 188 13.42 32.09 -4.22
CA SER A 188 12.56 33.20 -3.84
C SER A 188 11.17 33.09 -4.48
N HIS A 189 10.32 32.23 -3.93
CA HIS A 189 8.93 32.04 -4.35
C HIS A 189 8.01 33.00 -3.59
N SER A 190 6.92 33.47 -4.20
CA SER A 190 6.00 34.39 -3.52
C SER A 190 5.29 33.75 -2.31
N LEU A 191 5.20 32.42 -2.30
CA LEU A 191 4.65 31.63 -1.19
C LEU A 191 5.60 31.54 0.04
N GLY A 192 6.90 31.81 -0.13
CA GLY A 192 7.89 31.73 0.94
C GLY A 192 7.79 30.42 1.73
N SER A 193 7.65 30.51 3.06
CA SER A 193 7.57 29.34 3.94
C SER A 193 6.30 28.47 3.74
N TRP A 194 5.30 28.93 2.98
CA TRP A 194 4.10 28.15 2.67
C TRP A 194 4.29 27.20 1.49
N TYR A 195 5.32 27.41 0.69
CA TYR A 195 5.56 26.70 -0.56
C TYR A 195 5.55 25.17 -0.39
N ALA A 196 6.45 24.64 0.44
CA ALA A 196 6.54 23.20 0.68
C ALA A 196 5.25 22.61 1.26
N LEU A 197 4.55 23.34 2.13
CA LEU A 197 3.29 22.88 2.73
C LEU A 197 2.16 22.80 1.69
N VAL A 198 2.08 23.77 0.78
CA VAL A 198 1.12 23.74 -0.33
C VAL A 198 1.44 22.58 -1.26
N LEU A 199 2.69 22.36 -1.64
CA LEU A 199 3.08 21.23 -2.49
C LEU A 199 2.72 19.88 -1.85
N ILE A 200 3.01 19.69 -0.56
CA ILE A 200 2.63 18.48 0.20
C ILE A 200 1.12 18.28 0.23
N ALA A 201 0.35 19.34 0.48
CA ALA A 201 -1.11 19.27 0.49
C ALA A 201 -1.66 18.92 -0.90
N MET A 202 -1.14 19.56 -1.95
CA MET A 202 -1.55 19.30 -3.33
C MET A 202 -1.23 17.85 -3.73
N TYR A 203 -0.03 17.36 -3.45
CA TYR A 203 0.31 15.96 -3.67
C TYR A 203 -0.68 15.01 -2.99
N ASN A 204 -0.94 15.19 -1.69
CA ASN A 204 -1.78 14.28 -0.93
C ASN A 204 -3.27 14.32 -1.33
N VAL A 205 -3.80 15.51 -1.67
CA VAL A 205 -5.18 15.66 -2.18
C VAL A 205 -5.32 14.97 -3.53
N TRP A 206 -4.37 15.17 -4.44
CA TRP A 206 -4.44 14.54 -5.75
C TRP A 206 -4.14 13.04 -5.71
N ASP A 207 -3.30 12.55 -4.79
CA ASP A 207 -3.13 11.11 -4.53
C ASP A 207 -4.44 10.49 -4.07
N LEU A 208 -5.16 11.13 -3.14
CA LEU A 208 -6.49 10.71 -2.71
C LEU A 208 -7.47 10.63 -3.89
N ILE A 209 -7.56 11.69 -4.71
CA ILE A 209 -8.40 11.70 -5.91
C ILE A 209 -8.00 10.57 -6.87
N GLY A 210 -6.71 10.37 -7.10
CA GLY A 210 -6.16 9.32 -7.96
C GLY A 210 -6.60 7.92 -7.53
N ARG A 211 -6.66 7.64 -6.23
CA ARG A 211 -7.10 6.34 -5.70
C ARG A 211 -8.61 6.08 -5.89
N TYR A 212 -9.41 7.13 -6.07
CA TYR A 212 -10.83 7.00 -6.40
C TYR A 212 -11.09 6.79 -7.90
N ILE A 213 -10.20 7.24 -8.79
CA ILE A 213 -10.39 7.13 -10.25
C ILE A 213 -10.72 5.69 -10.71
N PRO A 214 -10.04 4.62 -10.22
CA PRO A 214 -10.35 3.25 -10.61
C PRO A 214 -11.74 2.74 -10.27
N LEU A 215 -12.55 3.47 -9.48
CA LEU A 215 -13.98 3.15 -9.30
C LEU A 215 -14.75 3.27 -10.61
N PHE A 216 -14.34 4.21 -11.48
CA PHE A 216 -14.90 4.35 -12.81
C PHE A 216 -14.22 3.34 -13.75
N LYS A 217 -14.93 2.25 -14.07
CA LYS A 217 -14.39 1.13 -14.87
C LYS A 217 -13.73 1.57 -16.18
N CYS A 218 -14.21 2.64 -16.82
CA CYS A 218 -13.63 3.17 -18.07
C CYS A 218 -12.23 3.79 -17.89
N LEU A 219 -11.93 4.29 -16.69
CA LEU A 219 -10.64 4.91 -16.36
C LEU A 219 -9.71 3.94 -15.66
N LYS A 220 -10.17 2.74 -15.30
CA LYS A 220 -9.35 1.73 -14.66
C LYS A 220 -8.44 1.05 -15.69
N LEU A 221 -7.15 1.32 -15.57
CA LEU A 221 -6.14 0.66 -16.40
C LEU A 221 -5.85 -0.75 -15.85
N GLU A 222 -6.34 -1.79 -16.55
CA GLU A 222 -6.12 -3.19 -16.17
C GLU A 222 -5.12 -3.92 -17.11
N SER A 223 -4.69 -3.26 -18.21
CA SER A 223 -3.73 -3.85 -19.15
C SER A 223 -2.33 -3.86 -18.55
N ARG A 224 -1.73 -5.04 -18.35
CA ARG A 224 -0.34 -5.22 -17.87
C ARG A 224 0.66 -4.39 -18.68
N LYS A 225 0.60 -4.47 -20.01
CA LYS A 225 1.48 -3.69 -20.90
C LYS A 225 1.19 -2.19 -20.83
N GLY A 226 -0.08 -1.81 -20.66
CA GLY A 226 -0.48 -0.43 -20.50
C GLY A 226 0.04 0.19 -19.20
N LEU A 227 -0.04 -0.55 -18.10
CA LEU A 227 0.49 -0.13 -16.79
C LEU A 227 2.00 0.11 -16.87
N MET A 228 2.76 -0.89 -17.31
CA MET A 228 4.22 -0.77 -17.49
C MET A 228 4.58 0.43 -18.38
N LEU A 229 3.90 0.61 -19.51
CA LEU A 229 4.15 1.73 -20.42
C LEU A 229 3.90 3.08 -19.72
N VAL A 230 2.76 3.25 -19.05
CA VAL A 230 2.42 4.50 -18.36
C VAL A 230 3.40 4.77 -17.22
N ILE A 231 3.83 3.76 -16.48
CA ILE A 231 4.79 3.88 -15.38
C ILE A 231 6.17 4.29 -15.91
N LEU A 232 6.63 3.70 -17.01
CA LEU A 232 7.87 4.12 -17.67
C LEU A 232 7.76 5.56 -18.18
N LEU A 233 6.62 5.96 -18.75
CA LEU A 233 6.37 7.34 -19.18
C LEU A 233 6.39 8.32 -18.00
N ARG A 234 6.03 7.91 -16.77
CA ARG A 234 6.15 8.79 -15.60
C ARG A 234 7.58 9.26 -15.34
N PHE A 235 8.62 8.54 -15.78
CA PHE A 235 10.00 9.00 -15.63
C PHE A 235 10.29 10.29 -16.42
N LEU A 236 9.45 10.66 -17.41
CA LEU A 236 9.49 11.98 -18.05
C LEU A 236 9.15 13.12 -17.07
N LEU A 237 8.58 12.83 -15.91
CA LEU A 237 8.39 13.81 -14.85
C LEU A 237 9.74 14.27 -14.28
N VAL A 238 10.78 13.43 -14.22
CA VAL A 238 12.10 13.84 -13.73
C VAL A 238 12.65 15.05 -14.51
N PRO A 239 12.83 14.99 -15.84
CA PRO A 239 13.28 16.16 -16.60
C PRO A 239 12.27 17.31 -16.57
N ALA A 240 10.96 17.04 -16.46
CA ALA A 240 9.95 18.08 -16.33
C ALA A 240 10.10 18.87 -15.01
N PHE A 241 10.24 18.19 -13.88
CA PHE A 241 10.49 18.81 -12.58
C PHE A 241 11.82 19.57 -12.56
N TYR A 242 12.88 19.00 -13.14
CA TYR A 242 14.16 19.69 -13.28
C TYR A 242 14.05 20.99 -14.08
N PHE A 243 13.35 20.95 -15.23
CA PHE A 243 13.15 22.13 -16.07
C PHE A 243 12.28 23.18 -15.39
N THR A 244 11.18 22.76 -14.74
CA THR A 244 10.29 23.65 -14.00
C THR A 244 10.97 24.29 -12.79
N ALA A 245 11.86 23.58 -12.09
CA ALA A 245 12.65 24.17 -11.00
C ALA A 245 13.57 25.32 -11.49
N LYS A 246 14.12 25.20 -12.71
CA LYS A 246 15.07 26.17 -13.24
C LYS A 246 14.41 27.34 -13.99
N TYR A 247 13.31 27.09 -14.68
CA TYR A 247 12.69 28.04 -15.61
C TYR A 247 11.21 28.29 -15.36
N GLY A 248 10.56 27.42 -14.57
CA GLY A 248 9.12 27.49 -14.31
C GLY A 248 8.79 28.35 -13.09
N ASP A 249 7.53 28.74 -13.01
CA ASP A 249 6.97 29.40 -11.83
C ASP A 249 6.46 28.37 -10.80
N GLN A 250 6.07 28.88 -9.63
CA GLN A 250 5.46 28.08 -8.56
C GLN A 250 4.16 27.36 -8.99
N GLY A 251 3.41 27.91 -9.95
CA GLY A 251 2.17 27.34 -10.45
C GLY A 251 2.43 26.07 -11.26
N TRP A 252 3.44 26.07 -12.13
CA TRP A 252 3.90 24.89 -12.84
C TRP A 252 4.38 23.80 -11.89
N MET A 253 5.10 24.17 -10.82
CA MET A 253 5.52 23.20 -9.81
C MET A 253 4.31 22.56 -9.12
N ILE A 254 3.35 23.38 -8.67
CA ILE A 254 2.11 22.89 -8.06
C ILE A 254 1.35 21.95 -9.02
N MET A 255 1.28 22.29 -10.30
CA MET A 255 0.63 21.46 -11.32
C MET A 255 1.34 20.10 -11.49
N LEU A 256 2.67 20.09 -11.61
CA LEU A 256 3.45 18.85 -11.73
C LEU A 256 3.33 18.00 -10.47
N THR A 257 3.38 18.59 -9.28
CA THR A 257 3.20 17.90 -8.01
C THR A 257 1.80 17.31 -7.88
N SER A 258 0.78 18.02 -8.37
CA SER A 258 -0.61 17.53 -8.43
C SER A 258 -0.72 16.31 -9.34
N PHE A 259 -0.13 16.38 -10.53
CA PHE A 259 -0.10 15.26 -11.47
C PHE A 259 0.72 14.06 -10.94
N LEU A 260 1.82 14.33 -10.23
CA LEU A 260 2.61 13.31 -9.56
C LEU A 260 1.76 12.53 -8.54
N GLY A 261 1.02 13.23 -7.68
CA GLY A 261 0.08 12.64 -6.73
C GLY A 261 -1.03 11.85 -7.41
N LEU A 262 -1.71 12.46 -8.39
CA LEU A 262 -2.81 11.84 -9.13
C LEU A 262 -2.38 10.51 -9.78
N SER A 263 -1.26 10.53 -10.50
CA SER A 263 -0.72 9.34 -11.17
C SER A 263 -0.23 8.30 -10.17
N ASN A 264 0.35 8.70 -9.04
CA ASN A 264 0.78 7.79 -7.98
C ASN A 264 -0.40 7.00 -7.40
N GLY A 265 -1.45 7.70 -6.97
CA GLY A 265 -2.63 7.07 -6.38
C GLY A 265 -3.38 6.18 -7.36
N HIS A 266 -3.57 6.66 -8.59
CA HIS A 266 -4.27 5.93 -9.64
C HIS A 266 -3.58 4.60 -9.99
N LEU A 267 -2.29 4.65 -10.31
CA LEU A 267 -1.54 3.47 -10.75
C LEU A 267 -1.34 2.47 -9.61
N THR A 268 -1.13 2.94 -8.37
CA THR A 268 -1.02 2.07 -7.19
C THR A 268 -2.27 1.20 -7.02
N VAL A 269 -3.46 1.81 -7.09
CA VAL A 269 -4.73 1.06 -6.97
C VAL A 269 -4.93 0.14 -8.17
N CYS A 270 -4.61 0.57 -9.39
CA CYS A 270 -4.70 -0.28 -10.57
C CYS A 270 -3.84 -1.55 -10.44
N VAL A 271 -2.59 -1.42 -10.00
CA VAL A 271 -1.68 -2.56 -9.82
C VAL A 271 -2.17 -3.48 -8.69
N LEU A 272 -2.39 -2.93 -7.50
CA LEU A 272 -2.76 -3.72 -6.32
C LEU A 272 -4.12 -4.42 -6.45
N THR A 273 -5.06 -3.86 -7.23
CA THR A 273 -6.36 -4.50 -7.47
C THR A 273 -6.39 -5.44 -8.68
N SER A 274 -5.41 -5.35 -9.59
CA SER A 274 -5.35 -6.20 -10.78
C SER A 274 -4.45 -7.42 -10.58
N ALA A 275 -3.36 -7.29 -9.83
CA ALA A 275 -2.38 -8.36 -9.64
C ALA A 275 -2.95 -9.62 -8.95
N PRO A 276 -3.78 -9.53 -7.88
CA PRO A 276 -4.33 -10.72 -7.22
C PRO A 276 -5.42 -11.43 -8.02
N LYS A 277 -5.94 -10.87 -9.11
CA LYS A 277 -7.05 -11.48 -9.86
C LYS A 277 -6.62 -12.81 -10.50
N GLY A 278 -7.44 -13.84 -10.30
CA GLY A 278 -7.26 -15.15 -10.92
C GLY A 278 -6.44 -16.16 -10.09
N TYR A 279 -5.91 -15.75 -8.93
CA TYR A 279 -5.22 -16.65 -7.99
C TYR A 279 -6.17 -17.16 -6.89
N LYS A 280 -5.78 -18.23 -6.20
CA LYS A 280 -6.52 -18.73 -5.01
C LYS A 280 -6.29 -17.81 -3.82
N GLY A 281 -7.17 -17.84 -2.82
CA GLY A 281 -7.08 -16.95 -1.66
C GLY A 281 -5.73 -16.96 -0.93
N PRO A 282 -5.12 -18.13 -0.64
CA PRO A 282 -3.79 -18.17 -0.03
C PRO A 282 -2.68 -17.58 -0.91
N GLU A 283 -2.80 -17.71 -2.24
CA GLU A 283 -1.87 -17.13 -3.22
C GLU A 283 -2.07 -15.62 -3.34
N GLN A 284 -3.31 -15.15 -3.32
CA GLN A 284 -3.65 -13.71 -3.30
C GLN A 284 -3.08 -13.01 -2.06
N ASN A 285 -3.17 -13.64 -0.89
CA ASN A 285 -2.56 -13.14 0.34
C ASN A 285 -1.03 -13.04 0.22
N ALA A 286 -0.39 -14.10 -0.26
CA ALA A 286 1.05 -14.12 -0.47
C ALA A 286 1.49 -13.06 -1.49
N LEU A 287 0.76 -12.91 -2.60
CA LEU A 287 1.05 -11.92 -3.63
C LEU A 287 0.90 -10.50 -3.09
N GLY A 288 -0.15 -10.21 -2.32
CA GLY A 288 -0.33 -8.91 -1.66
C GLY A 288 0.86 -8.53 -0.80
N ASN A 289 1.35 -9.47 0.04
CA ASN A 289 2.55 -9.26 0.86
C ASN A 289 3.81 -9.02 0.01
N LEU A 290 4.01 -9.82 -1.05
CA LEU A 290 5.14 -9.66 -1.97
C LEU A 290 5.12 -8.27 -2.63
N LEU A 291 3.97 -7.83 -3.13
CA LEU A 291 3.82 -6.52 -3.77
C LEU A 291 4.12 -5.36 -2.82
N VAL A 292 3.72 -5.46 -1.54
CA VAL A 292 4.06 -4.46 -0.52
C VAL A 292 5.57 -4.42 -0.25
N MET A 293 6.26 -5.56 -0.25
CA MET A 293 7.72 -5.56 -0.12
C MET A 293 8.41 -4.79 -1.25
N PHE A 294 7.94 -4.94 -2.49
CA PHE A 294 8.46 -4.16 -3.63
C PHE A 294 8.11 -2.67 -3.55
N LEU A 295 6.91 -2.34 -3.09
CA LEU A 295 6.50 -0.97 -2.78
C LEU A 295 7.46 -0.32 -1.78
N LEU A 296 7.76 -1.01 -0.68
CA LEU A 296 8.69 -0.52 0.36
C LEU A 296 10.14 -0.43 -0.15
N GLY A 297 10.56 -1.39 -0.98
CA GLY A 297 11.84 -1.30 -1.69
C GLY A 297 11.91 -0.06 -2.59
N GLY A 298 10.81 0.25 -3.28
CA GLY A 298 10.66 1.47 -4.08
C GLY A 298 10.74 2.74 -3.23
N ILE A 299 10.06 2.77 -2.09
CA ILE A 299 10.14 3.87 -1.11
C ILE A 299 11.60 4.09 -0.67
N PHE A 300 12.29 3.03 -0.26
CA PHE A 300 13.67 3.09 0.18
C PHE A 300 14.59 3.63 -0.93
N ALA A 301 14.47 3.07 -2.14
CA ALA A 301 15.23 3.50 -3.31
C ALA A 301 14.94 4.97 -3.68
N GLY A 302 13.67 5.38 -3.68
CA GLY A 302 13.27 6.75 -4.00
C GLY A 302 13.87 7.76 -3.02
N VAL A 303 13.79 7.49 -1.72
CA VAL A 303 14.40 8.35 -0.69
C VAL A 303 15.93 8.41 -0.82
N THR A 304 16.59 7.34 -1.28
CA THR A 304 18.04 7.40 -1.56
C THR A 304 18.34 8.19 -2.83
N LEU A 305 17.53 8.06 -3.88
CA LEU A 305 17.66 8.80 -5.12
C LEU A 305 17.36 10.29 -4.97
N ASP A 306 16.54 10.68 -3.98
CA ASP A 306 16.26 12.09 -3.65
C ASP A 306 17.56 12.90 -3.40
N TRP A 307 18.57 12.28 -2.79
CA TRP A 307 19.88 12.90 -2.57
C TRP A 307 20.59 13.29 -3.88
N LEU A 308 20.31 12.62 -4.99
CA LEU A 308 20.94 12.95 -6.28
C LEU A 308 20.57 14.36 -6.75
N TRP A 309 19.38 14.86 -6.36
CA TRP A 309 18.97 16.23 -6.66
C TRP A 309 19.80 17.28 -5.91
N LEU A 310 20.41 16.90 -4.79
CA LEU A 310 21.24 17.79 -3.98
C LEU A 310 22.67 17.91 -4.51
N ILE A 311 23.18 16.88 -5.20
CA ILE A 311 24.58 16.81 -5.66
C ILE A 311 24.92 17.93 -6.67
N GLY A 312 23.93 18.51 -7.35
CA GLY A 312 24.12 19.63 -8.28
C GLY A 312 24.03 21.03 -7.66
N LYS A 313 23.54 21.15 -6.42
CA LYS A 313 23.47 22.42 -5.68
C LYS A 313 24.80 22.54 -4.93
N GLY A 314 25.80 23.15 -5.53
CA GLY A 314 27.11 23.35 -4.90
C GLY A 314 26.97 24.02 -3.53
N TRP A 315 27.26 23.25 -2.48
CA TRP A 315 27.56 23.77 -1.14
C TRP A 315 29.02 24.24 -1.10
#